data_AF-A0A382FNW7-F1
#
_entry.id   AF-A0A382FNW7-F1
#
_cell.length_a   1.000
_cell.length_b   1.000
_cell.length_c   1.000
_cell.angle_alpha   90.00
_cell.angle_beta   90.00
_cell.angle_gamma   90.00
#
_symmetry.space_group_name_H-M   'P 1'
#
loop_
_entity.id
_entity.type
_entity.pdbx_description
1 polymer ?
#
loop_
_entity_poly.entity_id
_entity_poly.type
_entity_poly.pdbx_seq_one_letter_code
_entity_poly.pdbx_strand_id
1 'polypeptide(L)'
;MDLHCIRIAFAAACLIAATGVEASDHWAYQPVTRPSVPSVENFSWPSGAMDHFILAKLRENGMRPARRANRRILIRRVTLDLTGLPPKSGEVDRFVADDSPGSYRRAVERLMASPRFGERWGRHWLDLARYADTKG
;
A
#
# COMPACT_ATOMS: atom_id res chain seq x y z
N MET A 1 18.80 69.19 -32.67
CA MET A 1 17.68 69.38 -33.61
C MET A 1 17.27 67.99 -34.07
N ASP A 2 16.52 67.29 -33.23
CA ASP A 2 15.05 67.14 -33.33
C ASP A 2 14.77 65.87 -34.16
N LEU A 3 14.10 64.83 -33.68
CA LEU A 3 12.80 64.86 -33.04
C LEU A 3 12.61 63.55 -32.24
N HIS A 4 12.51 63.67 -30.92
CA HIS A 4 11.94 62.64 -30.04
C HIS A 4 10.41 62.64 -30.21
N CYS A 5 9.82 61.50 -30.57
CA CYS A 5 8.37 61.29 -30.46
C CYS A 5 8.08 59.86 -30.01
N ILE A 6 8.12 59.68 -28.68
CA ILE A 6 7.05 59.08 -27.86
C ILE A 6 6.36 57.84 -28.47
N ARG A 7 6.76 56.65 -28.00
CA ARG A 7 5.80 55.58 -27.69
C ARG A 7 6.07 55.07 -26.29
N ILE A 8 5.25 55.59 -25.39
CA ILE A 8 5.17 55.28 -23.97
C ILE A 8 4.67 53.85 -23.77
N ALA A 9 5.33 53.20 -22.81
CA ALA A 9 4.87 52.14 -21.91
C ALA A 9 4.23 50.89 -22.51
N PHE A 10 4.98 49.78 -22.47
CA PHE A 10 4.45 48.51 -21.97
C PHE A 10 5.61 47.66 -21.46
N ALA A 11 5.94 47.82 -20.18
CA ALA A 11 6.68 46.81 -19.43
C ALA A 11 6.38 47.03 -17.94
N ALA A 12 5.18 46.63 -17.53
CA ALA A 12 4.98 46.26 -16.13
C ALA A 12 5.84 45.00 -15.89
N ALA A 13 7.12 45.19 -15.57
CA ALA A 13 7.94 44.17 -14.97
C ALA A 13 7.37 43.93 -13.57
N CYS A 14 6.37 43.06 -13.50
CA CYS A 14 5.98 42.43 -12.25
C CYS A 14 7.14 41.50 -11.90
N LEU A 15 8.16 42.05 -11.23
CA LEU A 15 9.20 41.27 -10.58
C LEU A 15 8.54 40.61 -9.37
N ILE A 16 7.82 39.51 -9.62
CA ILE A 16 7.55 38.55 -8.56
C ILE A 16 8.93 37.99 -8.24
N ALA A 17 9.55 38.53 -7.19
CA ALA A 17 10.64 37.86 -6.53
C ALA A 17 10.09 36.49 -6.12
N ALA A 18 10.45 35.46 -6.88
CA ALA A 18 10.27 34.10 -6.45
C ALA A 18 11.14 33.95 -5.20
N THR A 19 10.52 34.08 -4.03
CA THR A 19 11.13 33.66 -2.78
C THR A 19 11.39 32.16 -2.93
N GLY A 20 12.64 31.81 -3.24
CA GLY A 20 13.07 30.43 -3.36
C GLY A 20 12.89 29.73 -2.02
N VAL A 21 11.78 29.01 -1.88
CA VAL A 21 11.70 27.93 -0.91
C VAL A 21 12.66 26.87 -1.45
N GLU A 22 13.78 26.64 -0.76
CA GLU A 22 14.66 25.52 -1.07
C GLU A 22 13.81 24.25 -1.12
N ALA A 23 13.83 23.57 -2.27
CA ALA A 23 13.10 22.32 -2.44
C ALA A 23 13.64 21.33 -1.40
N SER A 24 12.77 20.84 -0.52
CA SER A 24 13.18 19.95 0.55
C SER A 24 13.53 18.56 -0.01
N ASP A 25 14.73 18.08 0.28
CA ASP A 25 15.18 16.71 -0.04
C ASP A 25 14.44 15.62 0.76
N HIS A 26 13.52 16.00 1.64
CA HIS A 26 12.73 15.05 2.41
C HIS A 26 11.78 14.27 1.49
N TRP A 27 11.83 12.94 1.57
CA TRP A 27 11.13 11.99 0.68
C TRP A 27 9.63 12.29 0.48
N ALA A 28 8.95 12.83 1.49
CA ALA A 28 7.52 13.14 1.45
C ALA A 28 7.17 14.34 0.55
N TYR A 29 8.13 15.21 0.25
CA TYR A 29 7.95 16.39 -0.60
C TYR A 29 8.49 16.19 -2.03
N GLN A 30 9.00 15.00 -2.33
CA GLN A 30 9.47 14.65 -3.66
C GLN A 30 8.30 14.26 -4.57
N PRO A 31 8.36 14.60 -5.88
CA PRO A 31 7.32 14.22 -6.81
C PRO A 31 7.20 12.70 -6.92
N VAL A 32 5.95 12.19 -6.91
CA VAL A 32 5.68 10.76 -7.09
C VAL A 32 5.99 10.37 -8.53
N THR A 33 6.95 9.45 -8.70
CA THR A 33 7.29 8.89 -10.01
C THR A 33 6.63 7.52 -10.19
N ARG A 34 6.27 7.18 -11.42
CA ARG A 34 5.68 5.87 -11.76
C ARG A 34 6.74 5.03 -12.48
N PRO A 35 7.49 4.18 -11.76
CA PRO A 35 8.52 3.35 -12.38
C PRO A 35 7.90 2.33 -13.35
N SER A 36 8.64 1.98 -14.39
CA SER A 36 8.28 0.87 -15.27
C SER A 36 8.33 -0.45 -14.50
N VAL A 37 7.43 -1.37 -14.83
CA VAL A 37 7.38 -2.69 -14.20
C VAL A 37 8.59 -3.51 -14.68
N PRO A 38 9.42 -4.07 -13.78
CA PRO A 38 10.58 -4.85 -14.17
C PRO A 38 10.19 -6.09 -14.98
N SER A 39 10.89 -6.32 -16.08
CA SER A 39 10.82 -7.60 -16.79
C SER A 39 11.66 -8.62 -16.02
N VAL A 40 11.00 -9.66 -15.52
CA VAL A 40 11.64 -10.76 -14.80
C VAL A 40 11.22 -12.07 -15.45
N GLU A 41 12.18 -12.93 -15.77
CA GLU A 41 11.95 -14.29 -16.28
C GLU A 41 11.13 -15.12 -15.26
N ASN A 42 10.48 -16.23 -15.62
CA ASN A 42 9.48 -16.94 -14.79
C ASN A 42 8.20 -16.14 -14.45
N PHE A 43 7.27 -16.14 -15.41
CA PHE A 43 5.96 -15.49 -15.32
C PHE A 43 4.93 -16.21 -14.41
N SER A 44 5.23 -17.38 -13.87
CA SER A 44 4.24 -18.21 -13.18
C SER A 44 3.97 -17.85 -11.72
N TRP A 45 4.90 -17.12 -11.07
CA TRP A 45 4.73 -16.70 -9.67
C TRP A 45 4.07 -15.31 -9.53
N PRO A 46 4.48 -14.28 -10.29
CA PRO A 46 3.85 -12.96 -10.19
C PRO A 46 2.36 -13.00 -10.54
N SER A 47 1.51 -12.52 -9.65
CA SER A 47 0.06 -12.42 -9.85
C SER A 47 -0.40 -11.03 -10.27
N GLY A 48 0.46 -10.02 -10.10
CA GLY A 48 0.23 -8.65 -10.53
C GLY A 48 1.53 -7.83 -10.61
N ALA A 49 1.41 -6.56 -11.00
CA ALA A 49 2.55 -5.69 -11.26
C ALA A 49 3.50 -5.53 -10.05
N MET A 50 2.97 -5.49 -8.82
CA MET A 50 3.80 -5.38 -7.61
C MET A 50 4.70 -6.60 -7.40
N ASP A 51 4.22 -7.80 -7.74
CA ASP A 51 4.96 -9.03 -7.56
C ASP A 51 6.21 -9.09 -8.46
N HIS A 52 6.21 -8.37 -9.58
CA HIS A 52 7.40 -8.23 -10.44
C HIS A 52 8.52 -7.46 -9.73
N PHE A 53 8.19 -6.40 -9.00
CA PHE A 53 9.18 -5.65 -8.21
C PHE A 53 9.74 -6.50 -7.07
N ILE A 54 8.87 -7.27 -6.39
CA ILE A 54 9.29 -8.19 -5.32
C ILE A 54 10.22 -9.28 -5.90
N LEU A 55 9.82 -9.91 -7.01
CA LEU A 55 10.62 -10.96 -7.63
C LEU A 55 11.97 -10.44 -8.14
N ALA A 56 12.00 -9.23 -8.71
CA ALA A 56 13.25 -8.58 -9.13
C ALA A 56 14.20 -8.42 -7.94
N LYS A 57 13.70 -7.90 -6.80
CA LYS A 57 14.52 -7.71 -5.61
C LYS A 57 14.97 -9.03 -4.99
N LEU A 58 14.11 -10.05 -4.94
CA LEU A 58 14.48 -11.38 -4.46
C LEU A 58 15.64 -11.94 -5.29
N ARG A 59 15.61 -11.81 -6.62
CA ARG A 59 16.66 -12.31 -7.51
C ARG A 59 17.98 -11.57 -7.38
N GLU A 60 17.93 -10.25 -7.29
CA GLU A 60 19.12 -9.43 -7.03
C GLU A 60 19.85 -9.91 -5.76
N ASN A 61 19.08 -10.38 -4.77
CA ASN A 61 19.61 -10.91 -3.51
C ASN A 61 19.85 -12.44 -3.52
N GLY A 62 19.78 -13.10 -4.68
CA GLY A 62 19.98 -14.56 -4.78
C GLY A 62 18.89 -15.41 -4.09
N MET A 63 17.75 -14.82 -3.76
CA MET A 63 16.64 -15.47 -3.07
C MET A 63 15.56 -15.94 -4.05
N ARG A 64 14.72 -16.88 -3.57
CA ARG A 64 13.55 -17.39 -4.31
C ARG A 64 12.28 -17.14 -3.49
N PRO A 65 11.13 -16.91 -4.14
CA PRO A 65 9.87 -16.79 -3.42
C PRO A 65 9.55 -18.04 -2.61
N ALA A 66 8.98 -17.84 -1.42
CA ALA A 66 8.51 -18.95 -0.59
C ALA A 66 7.30 -19.63 -1.25
N ARG A 67 7.21 -20.96 -1.07
CA ARG A 67 6.05 -21.73 -1.52
C ARG A 67 4.81 -21.29 -0.74
N ARG A 68 3.68 -21.20 -1.44
CA ARG A 68 2.38 -20.91 -0.81
C ARG A 68 2.07 -21.96 0.27
N ALA A 69 1.57 -21.50 1.41
CA ALA A 69 1.10 -22.39 2.46
C ALA A 69 -0.08 -23.24 1.98
N ASN A 70 -0.24 -24.43 2.57
CA ASN A 70 -1.41 -25.26 2.30
C ASN A 70 -2.71 -24.57 2.78
N ARG A 71 -3.86 -24.97 2.24
CA ARG A 71 -5.16 -24.34 2.52
C ARG A 71 -5.51 -24.30 4.01
N ARG A 72 -5.19 -25.38 4.75
CA ARG A 72 -5.49 -25.50 6.19
C ARG A 72 -4.68 -24.51 7.03
N ILE A 73 -3.40 -24.31 6.71
CA ILE A 73 -2.55 -23.31 7.35
C ILE A 73 -3.01 -21.90 6.95
N LEU A 74 -3.33 -21.71 5.67
CA LEU A 74 -3.70 -20.41 5.12
C LEU A 74 -4.94 -19.82 5.80
N ILE A 75 -6.02 -20.60 5.96
CA ILE A 75 -7.25 -20.12 6.62
C ILE A 75 -7.04 -19.82 8.11
N ARG A 76 -6.20 -20.60 8.80
CA ARG A 76 -5.88 -20.38 10.21
C ARG A 76 -5.11 -19.07 10.40
N ARG A 77 -4.07 -18.86 9.60
CA ARG A 77 -3.27 -17.63 9.62
C ARG A 77 -4.14 -16.42 9.32
N VAL A 78 -4.83 -16.40 8.18
CA VAL A 78 -5.60 -15.22 7.77
C VAL A 78 -6.73 -14.88 8.75
N THR A 79 -7.33 -15.88 9.42
CA THR A 79 -8.38 -15.61 10.42
C THR A 79 -7.81 -14.96 11.68
N LEU A 80 -6.67 -15.47 12.17
CA LEU A 80 -5.94 -14.86 13.30
C LEU A 80 -5.40 -13.47 12.91
N ASP A 81 -4.87 -13.34 11.70
CA ASP A 81 -4.27 -12.11 11.18
C ASP A 81 -5.28 -11.01 10.88
N LEU A 82 -6.58 -11.34 10.75
CA LEU A 82 -7.62 -10.34 10.50
C LEU A 82 -8.51 -10.11 11.71
N THR A 83 -8.83 -11.16 12.47
CA THR A 83 -9.80 -11.09 13.57
C THR A 83 -9.19 -11.36 14.94
N GLY A 84 -7.98 -11.91 15.02
CA GLY A 84 -7.30 -12.24 16.28
C GLY A 84 -7.85 -13.49 16.95
N LEU A 85 -8.77 -14.18 16.26
CA LEU A 85 -9.44 -15.38 16.74
C LEU A 85 -9.13 -16.55 15.81
N PRO A 86 -9.15 -17.80 16.31
CA PRO A 86 -9.09 -18.96 15.44
C PRO A 86 -10.34 -19.04 14.55
N PRO A 87 -10.28 -19.78 13.42
CA PRO A 87 -11.47 -20.09 12.62
C PRO A 87 -12.55 -20.79 13.46
N LYS A 88 -13.82 -20.54 13.13
CA LYS A 88 -14.95 -21.23 13.77
C LYS A 88 -14.93 -22.72 13.44
N SER A 89 -15.61 -23.50 14.28
CA SER A 89 -15.80 -24.93 14.03
C SER A 89 -16.38 -25.18 12.63
N GLY A 90 -15.78 -26.10 11.88
CA GLY A 90 -16.15 -26.46 10.51
C GLY A 90 -15.74 -25.45 9.42
N GLU A 91 -15.30 -24.23 9.73
CA GLU A 91 -14.87 -23.26 8.69
C GLU A 91 -13.62 -23.73 7.94
N VAL A 92 -12.70 -24.39 8.65
CA VAL A 92 -11.48 -24.92 8.03
C VAL A 92 -11.84 -25.98 6.99
N ASP A 93 -12.71 -26.92 7.32
CA ASP A 93 -13.03 -28.02 6.42
C ASP A 93 -13.88 -27.53 5.24
N ARG A 94 -14.82 -26.59 5.45
CA ARG A 94 -15.53 -25.91 4.36
C ARG A 94 -14.56 -25.16 3.43
N PHE A 95 -13.60 -24.43 3.98
CA PHE A 95 -12.61 -23.71 3.17
C PHE A 95 -11.67 -24.66 2.44
N VAL A 96 -11.29 -25.79 3.05
CA VAL A 96 -10.44 -26.78 2.39
C VAL A 96 -11.18 -27.48 1.25
N ALA A 97 -12.49 -27.73 1.40
CA ALA A 97 -13.32 -28.35 0.38
C ALA A 97 -13.76 -27.39 -0.76
N ASP A 98 -13.70 -26.07 -0.54
CA ASP A 98 -14.07 -25.08 -1.57
C ASP A 98 -12.93 -24.81 -2.57
N ASP A 99 -12.85 -25.62 -3.62
CA ASP A 99 -11.89 -25.45 -4.71
C ASP A 99 -12.34 -24.49 -5.81
N SER A 100 -13.46 -23.79 -5.62
CA SER A 100 -13.90 -22.83 -6.61
C SER A 100 -12.91 -21.64 -6.74
N PRO A 101 -12.78 -21.06 -7.94
CA PRO A 101 -11.94 -19.89 -8.16
C PRO A 101 -12.29 -18.75 -7.20
N GLY A 102 -11.27 -18.13 -6.61
CA GLY A 102 -11.45 -16.98 -5.70
C GLY A 102 -11.96 -17.32 -4.29
N SER A 103 -12.03 -18.59 -3.90
CA SER A 103 -12.41 -19.02 -2.54
C SER A 103 -11.61 -18.32 -1.44
N TYR A 104 -10.30 -18.14 -1.63
CA TYR A 104 -9.47 -17.39 -0.69
C TYR A 104 -9.88 -15.91 -0.58
N ARG A 105 -10.14 -15.24 -1.71
CA ARG A 105 -10.57 -13.84 -1.72
C ARG A 105 -11.90 -13.66 -0.99
N ARG A 106 -12.90 -14.50 -1.27
CA ARG A 106 -14.19 -14.45 -0.57
C ARG A 106 -14.05 -14.71 0.93
N ALA A 107 -13.16 -15.62 1.33
CA ALA A 107 -12.87 -15.86 2.74
C ALA A 107 -12.31 -14.59 3.42
N VAL A 108 -11.37 -13.90 2.77
CA VAL A 108 -10.79 -12.63 3.24
C VAL A 108 -11.84 -11.53 3.33
N GLU A 109 -12.65 -11.33 2.28
CA GLU A 109 -13.72 -10.33 2.25
C GLU A 109 -14.73 -10.54 3.39
N ARG A 110 -15.15 -11.79 3.62
CA ARG A 110 -16.04 -12.15 4.73
C ARG A 110 -15.41 -11.85 6.10
N LEU A 111 -14.11 -12.08 6.26
CA LEU A 111 -13.41 -11.79 7.52
C LEU A 111 -13.30 -10.28 7.76
N MET A 112 -12.96 -9.50 6.73
CA MET A 112 -12.89 -8.03 6.82
C MET A 112 -14.26 -7.39 7.06
N ALA A 113 -15.33 -7.99 6.53
CA ALA A 113 -16.71 -7.56 6.78
C ALA A 113 -17.23 -7.87 8.20
N SER A 114 -16.50 -8.66 8.99
CA SER A 114 -16.89 -8.99 10.37
C SER A 114 -16.56 -7.84 11.32
N PRO A 115 -17.42 -7.53 12.32
CA PRO A 115 -17.09 -6.60 13.39
C PRO A 115 -15.77 -6.93 14.11
N ARG A 116 -15.40 -8.22 14.17
CA ARG A 116 -14.17 -8.69 14.80
C ARG A 116 -12.90 -8.13 14.13
N PHE A 117 -12.95 -7.85 12.83
CA PHE A 117 -11.86 -7.18 12.14
C PHE A 117 -11.69 -5.75 12.66
N GLY A 118 -12.79 -5.00 12.76
CA GLY A 118 -12.81 -3.66 13.33
C GLY A 118 -12.35 -3.63 14.80
N GLU A 119 -12.82 -4.57 15.62
CA GLU A 119 -12.39 -4.72 17.02
C GLU A 119 -10.88 -4.94 17.14
N ARG A 120 -10.31 -5.82 16.30
CA ARG A 120 -8.87 -6.11 16.31
C ARG A 120 -8.03 -4.91 15.89
N TRP A 121 -8.41 -4.25 14.79
CA TRP A 121 -7.68 -3.07 14.33
C TRP A 121 -7.87 -1.87 15.24
N GLY A 122 -9.05 -1.72 15.83
CA GLY A 122 -9.34 -0.69 16.82
C GLY A 122 -8.36 -0.72 17.98
N ARG A 123 -8.00 -1.91 18.49
CA ARG A 123 -7.00 -2.04 19.56
C ARG A 123 -5.66 -1.39 19.20
N HIS A 124 -5.13 -1.68 18.02
CA HIS A 124 -3.86 -1.09 17.56
C HIS A 124 -3.95 0.44 17.43
N TRP A 125 -5.11 0.96 17.03
CA TRP A 125 -5.34 2.40 16.95
C TRP A 125 -5.49 3.07 18.30
N LEU A 126 -6.14 2.40 19.26
CA LEU A 126 -6.29 2.92 20.63
C LEU A 126 -4.94 3.08 21.33
N ASP A 127 -4.00 2.16 21.08
CA ASP A 127 -2.62 2.27 21.56
C ASP A 127 -1.95 3.56 21.03
N LEU A 128 -2.10 3.85 19.73
CA LEU A 128 -1.53 5.05 19.10
C LEU A 128 -2.22 6.34 19.55
N ALA A 129 -3.54 6.29 19.76
CA ALA A 129 -4.33 7.41 20.25
C ALA A 129 -4.08 7.74 21.73
N ARG A 130 -3.21 6.98 22.41
CA ARG A 130 -2.96 7.06 23.86
C ARG A 130 -4.26 6.95 24.66
N TYR A 131 -5.18 6.12 24.18
CA TYR A 131 -6.42 5.88 24.89
C TYR A 131 -6.12 5.14 26.19
N ALA A 132 -6.43 5.78 27.32
CA ALA A 132 -6.35 5.18 28.65
C ALA A 132 -7.73 5.31 29.32
N ASP A 133 -8.35 4.18 29.67
CA ASP A 133 -9.63 4.15 30.42
C ASP A 133 -9.47 4.63 31.88
N THR A 134 -8.24 4.71 32.36
CA THR A 134 -7.88 5.28 33.66
C THR A 134 -7.15 6.59 33.44
N LYS A 135 -7.68 7.68 34.00
CA LYS A 135 -7.19 9.06 33.87
C LYS A 135 -5.68 9.16 33.67
N GLY A 136 -5.28 9.79 32.56
CA GLY A 136 -3.89 10.06 32.18
C GLY A 136 -3.20 11.11 33.03
#